data_AF-A0A7X0J0D1-F1
#
_entry.id   AF-A0A7X0J0D1-F1
#
_cell.length_a   1.000
_cell.length_b   1.000
_cell.length_c   1.000
_cell.angle_alpha   90.00
_cell.angle_beta   90.00
_cell.angle_gamma   90.00
#
_symmetry.space_group_name_H-M   'P 1'
#
loop_
_entity.id
_entity.type
_entity.pdbx_description
1 polymer ?
#
loop_
_entity_poly.entity_id
_entity_poly.type
_entity_poly.pdbx_seq_one_letter_code
_entity_poly.pdbx_strand_id
1 'polypeptide(L)'
;MINQNLADVKSLLEKANDLGIEIFLEDDDLIVETLEETEIDEDFWDELKKNKPHLITYFKENTNLSAVDKIQAVSTGMNRIPLSFSQERLWFIDQLEGSVPYHITEVLELHGELSEEALVYALQTIINRHEVLRTVIRQEDGLAYQVVLPADSWQLSAIEAGEDIQQAVAAFRQQTFDLAADHMLRAGLLGTATGGQLLVITIHHIASDGWSSSIIV
;
A
#
# COMPACT_ATOMS: atom_id res chain seq x y z
N MET A 1 30.48 -15.56 -18.74
CA MET A 1 30.63 -14.41 -19.65
C MET A 1 29.25 -13.82 -19.84
N ILE A 2 28.95 -12.72 -19.15
CA ILE A 2 27.69 -11.99 -19.37
C ILE A 2 27.76 -11.49 -20.82
N ASN A 3 26.72 -11.78 -21.61
CA ASN A 3 26.63 -11.38 -23.01
C ASN A 3 26.81 -9.85 -23.06
N GLN A 4 27.91 -9.34 -23.63
CA GLN A 4 28.23 -7.89 -23.63
C GLN A 4 27.03 -7.06 -24.12
N ASN A 5 26.29 -7.60 -25.08
CA ASN A 5 25.07 -7.03 -25.65
C ASN A 5 23.96 -6.75 -24.61
N LEU A 6 23.85 -7.54 -23.53
CA LEU A 6 22.83 -7.33 -22.50
C LEU A 6 23.21 -6.21 -21.53
N ALA A 7 24.49 -6.08 -21.21
CA ALA A 7 24.98 -5.00 -20.34
C ALA A 7 24.83 -3.65 -21.03
N ASP A 8 25.15 -3.59 -22.33
CA ASP A 8 25.02 -2.38 -23.14
C ASP A 8 23.54 -1.96 -23.30
N VAL A 9 22.63 -2.91 -23.53
CA VAL A 9 21.19 -2.63 -23.57
C VAL A 9 20.65 -2.11 -22.24
N LYS A 10 21.04 -2.71 -21.10
CA LYS A 10 20.60 -2.24 -19.78
C LYS A 10 21.11 -0.84 -19.46
N SER A 11 22.39 -0.58 -19.72
CA SER A 11 22.99 0.75 -19.53
C SER A 11 22.29 1.80 -20.39
N LEU A 12 21.87 1.44 -21.61
CA LEU A 12 21.17 2.35 -22.51
C LEU A 12 19.73 2.66 -22.02
N LEU A 13 19.03 1.65 -21.49
CA LEU A 13 17.69 1.84 -20.90
C LEU A 13 17.74 2.64 -19.58
N GLU A 14 18.76 2.43 -18.75
CA GLU A 14 19.00 3.24 -17.55
C GLU A 14 19.25 4.72 -17.93
N LYS A 15 20.12 4.96 -18.91
CA LYS A 15 20.38 6.30 -19.46
C LYS A 15 19.10 6.93 -20.04
N ALA A 16 18.26 6.16 -20.73
CA ALA A 16 16.98 6.64 -21.25
C ALA A 16 16.05 7.12 -20.12
N ASN A 17 15.91 6.30 -19.08
CA ASN A 17 15.09 6.62 -17.90
C ASN A 17 15.58 7.86 -17.16
N ASP A 18 16.90 8.03 -17.00
CA ASP A 18 17.49 9.23 -16.39
C ASP A 18 17.22 10.51 -17.19
N LEU A 19 17.00 10.39 -18.50
CA LEU A 19 16.63 11.47 -19.40
C LEU A 19 15.11 11.66 -19.53
N GLY A 20 14.29 10.85 -18.84
CA GLY A 20 12.83 10.88 -18.98
C GLY A 20 12.34 10.38 -20.35
N ILE A 21 13.11 9.50 -20.99
CA ILE A 21 12.81 8.85 -22.27
C ILE A 21 12.36 7.43 -21.98
N GLU A 22 11.13 7.10 -22.37
CA GLU A 22 10.59 5.74 -22.30
C GLU A 22 10.80 5.04 -23.65
N ILE A 23 11.29 3.80 -23.60
CA ILE A 23 11.54 2.98 -24.79
C ILE A 23 10.84 1.65 -24.60
N PHE A 24 9.99 1.28 -25.55
CA PHE A 24 9.26 0.02 -25.51
C PHE A 24 9.07 -0.55 -26.92
N LEU A 25 8.57 -1.79 -26.99
CA LEU A 25 8.28 -2.47 -28.25
C LEU A 25 6.76 -2.59 -28.42
N GLU A 26 6.24 -2.08 -29.53
CA GLU A 26 4.84 -2.21 -29.94
C GLU A 26 4.79 -2.73 -31.38
N ASP A 27 4.07 -3.83 -31.64
CA ASP A 27 3.95 -4.44 -32.97
C ASP A 27 5.28 -4.64 -33.74
N ASP A 28 6.32 -5.09 -33.05
CA ASP A 28 7.70 -5.25 -33.55
C ASP A 28 8.47 -3.95 -33.85
N ASP A 29 7.86 -2.80 -33.63
CA ASP A 29 8.48 -1.49 -33.74
C ASP A 29 8.95 -0.97 -32.38
N LEU A 30 10.14 -0.37 -32.36
CA LEU A 30 10.70 0.27 -31.17
C LEU A 30 10.12 1.67 -31.07
N ILE A 31 9.31 1.91 -30.04
CA ILE A 31 8.70 3.19 -29.73
C ILE A 31 9.57 3.92 -28.71
N VAL A 32 9.72 5.23 -28.90
CA VAL A 32 10.48 6.12 -28.02
C VAL A 32 9.56 7.30 -27.68
N GLU A 33 9.17 7.39 -26.41
CA GLU A 33 8.33 8.46 -25.88
C GLU A 33 9.14 9.34 -24.94
N THR A 34 8.86 10.63 -24.93
CA THR A 34 9.45 11.59 -23.99
C THR A 34 8.36 12.14 -23.09
N LEU A 35 8.65 12.28 -21.80
CA LEU A 35 7.85 13.13 -20.94
C LEU A 35 8.09 14.60 -21.35
N GLU A 36 7.03 15.40 -21.43
CA GLU A 36 6.98 16.70 -22.12
C GLU A 36 8.25 17.58 -21.97
N GLU A 37 8.66 18.19 -23.09
CA GLU A 37 9.82 19.11 -23.30
C GLU A 37 11.24 18.51 -23.31
N THR A 38 11.43 17.19 -23.18
CA THR A 38 12.77 16.61 -23.38
C THR A 38 13.14 16.52 -24.87
N GLU A 39 14.13 17.30 -25.30
CA GLU A 39 14.80 17.10 -26.59
C GLU A 39 15.79 15.93 -26.50
N ILE A 40 15.66 14.97 -27.41
CA ILE A 40 16.59 13.85 -27.52
C ILE A 40 17.80 14.29 -28.35
N ASP A 41 18.99 14.23 -27.75
CA ASP A 41 20.23 14.57 -28.45
C ASP A 41 20.57 13.59 -29.59
N GLU A 42 21.33 14.07 -30.57
CA GLU A 42 21.67 13.31 -31.78
C GLU A 42 22.55 12.08 -31.47
N ASP A 43 23.43 12.19 -30.46
CA ASP A 43 24.33 11.12 -30.03
C ASP A 43 23.55 9.93 -29.45
N PHE A 44 22.51 10.20 -28.67
CA PHE A 44 21.62 9.19 -28.10
C PHE A 44 20.77 8.53 -29.17
N TRP A 45 20.30 9.28 -30.17
CA TRP A 45 19.61 8.69 -31.32
C TRP A 45 20.48 7.70 -32.09
N ASP A 46 21.76 8.03 -32.28
CA ASP A 46 22.70 7.14 -32.95
C ASP A 46 23.04 5.90 -32.11
N GLU A 47 23.13 6.07 -30.78
CA GLU A 47 23.29 4.97 -29.83
C GLU A 47 22.08 4.01 -29.85
N LEU A 48 20.85 4.54 -29.90
CA LEU A 48 19.62 3.75 -30.04
C LEU A 48 19.59 2.99 -31.36
N LYS A 49 19.88 3.66 -32.48
CA LYS A 49 19.88 3.02 -33.81
C LYS A 49 20.91 1.90 -33.89
N LYS A 50 22.09 2.11 -33.33
CA LYS A 50 23.16 1.10 -33.29
C LYS A 50 22.75 -0.14 -32.50
N ASN A 51 22.01 0.04 -31.41
CA ASN A 51 21.57 -1.04 -30.53
C ASN A 51 20.15 -1.57 -30.84
N LYS A 52 19.45 -1.04 -31.85
CA LYS A 52 18.08 -1.41 -32.20
C LYS A 52 17.83 -2.93 -32.27
N PRO A 53 18.68 -3.76 -32.93
CA PRO A 53 18.43 -5.19 -33.00
C PRO A 53 18.49 -5.88 -31.63
N HIS A 54 19.37 -5.41 -30.74
CA HIS A 54 19.53 -5.93 -29.40
C HIS A 54 18.41 -5.47 -28.47
N LEU A 55 17.92 -4.23 -28.62
CA LEU A 55 16.75 -3.73 -27.92
C LEU A 55 15.50 -4.52 -28.30
N ILE A 56 15.26 -4.75 -29.60
CA ILE A 56 14.11 -5.57 -30.05
C ILE A 56 14.21 -6.99 -29.48
N THR A 57 15.40 -7.59 -29.51
CA THR A 57 15.61 -8.94 -28.95
C THR A 57 15.37 -8.94 -27.44
N TYR A 58 15.92 -7.97 -26.72
CA TYR A 58 15.75 -7.80 -25.28
C TYR A 58 14.28 -7.64 -24.91
N PHE A 59 13.53 -6.77 -25.59
CA PHE A 59 12.10 -6.64 -25.37
C PHE A 59 11.39 -7.94 -25.74
N LYS A 60 11.59 -8.57 -26.90
CA LYS A 60 10.93 -9.86 -27.20
C LYS A 60 11.18 -10.95 -26.15
N GLU A 61 12.38 -11.03 -25.59
CA GLU A 61 12.74 -11.98 -24.55
C GLU A 61 12.17 -11.61 -23.17
N ASN A 62 12.08 -10.30 -22.85
CA ASN A 62 11.63 -9.79 -21.55
C ASN A 62 10.18 -9.28 -21.55
N THR A 63 9.52 -9.18 -22.70
CA THR A 63 8.10 -8.84 -22.86
C THR A 63 7.24 -10.06 -22.52
N ASN A 64 7.82 -11.27 -22.50
CA ASN A 64 7.21 -12.42 -21.83
C ASN A 64 7.14 -12.26 -20.29
N LEU A 65 7.78 -11.23 -19.70
CA LEU A 65 7.55 -10.81 -18.31
C LEU A 65 6.54 -9.66 -18.18
N SER A 66 6.26 -8.91 -19.25
CA SER A 66 5.22 -7.86 -19.30
C SER A 66 3.91 -8.30 -19.95
N ALA A 67 3.83 -9.53 -20.46
CA ALA A 67 2.59 -10.29 -20.57
C ALA A 67 2.12 -10.77 -19.18
N VAL A 68 2.18 -9.89 -18.18
CA VAL A 68 1.22 -9.99 -17.08
C VAL A 68 -0.09 -9.56 -17.74
N ASP A 69 -1.04 -10.49 -17.88
CA ASP A 69 -2.40 -10.16 -18.27
C ASP A 69 -2.79 -8.84 -17.61
N LYS A 70 -3.23 -7.85 -18.40
CA LYS A 70 -3.76 -6.58 -17.86
C LYS A 70 -4.56 -6.92 -16.63
N ILE A 71 -4.15 -6.40 -15.46
CA ILE A 71 -4.78 -6.76 -14.18
C ILE A 71 -6.28 -6.51 -14.34
N GLN A 72 -7.02 -7.61 -14.50
CA GLN A 72 -8.46 -7.55 -14.68
C GLN A 72 -9.01 -7.13 -13.33
N ALA A 73 -9.67 -5.98 -13.28
CA ALA A 73 -10.33 -5.54 -12.07
C ALA A 73 -11.32 -6.64 -11.65
N VAL A 74 -11.08 -7.23 -10.48
CA VAL A 74 -12.00 -8.22 -9.91
C VAL A 74 -13.26 -7.46 -9.49
N SER A 75 -14.41 -7.89 -10.01
CA SER A 75 -15.71 -7.34 -9.62
C SER A 75 -15.91 -7.50 -8.11
N THR A 76 -16.25 -6.40 -7.44
CA THR A 76 -16.62 -6.38 -6.01
C THR A 76 -17.89 -7.16 -5.69
N GLY A 77 -18.63 -7.64 -6.71
CA GLY A 77 -19.79 -8.52 -6.58
C GLY A 77 -19.45 -10.01 -6.38
N MET A 78 -18.19 -10.38 -6.27
CA MET A 78 -17.78 -11.75 -5.95
C MET A 78 -18.03 -12.02 -4.46
N ASN A 79 -18.78 -13.07 -4.13
CA ASN A 79 -19.08 -13.43 -2.73
C ASN A 79 -17.83 -13.79 -1.89
N ARG A 80 -16.70 -14.10 -2.54
CA ARG A 80 -15.41 -14.45 -1.92
C ARG A 80 -14.27 -13.84 -2.72
N ILE A 81 -13.91 -12.60 -2.42
CA ILE A 81 -12.80 -11.92 -3.08
C ILE A 81 -11.49 -12.54 -2.56
N PRO A 82 -10.59 -13.05 -3.42
CA PRO A 82 -9.34 -13.66 -2.96
C PRO A 82 -8.44 -12.62 -2.31
N LEU A 83 -7.56 -13.05 -1.38
CA LEU A 83 -6.51 -12.20 -0.85
C LEU A 83 -5.47 -11.93 -1.93
N SER A 84 -4.84 -10.75 -1.88
CA SER A 84 -3.57 -10.57 -2.58
C SER A 84 -2.47 -11.44 -1.94
N PHE A 85 -1.41 -11.76 -2.68
CA PHE A 85 -0.29 -12.54 -2.14
C PHE A 85 0.32 -11.91 -0.87
N SER A 86 0.39 -10.57 -0.82
CA SER A 86 0.87 -9.84 0.35
C SER A 86 -0.07 -10.02 1.55
N GLN A 87 -1.39 -9.92 1.32
CA GLN A 87 -2.39 -10.15 2.36
C GLN A 87 -2.37 -11.60 2.85
N GLU A 88 -2.26 -12.60 1.96
CA GLU A 88 -2.20 -14.01 2.32
C GLU A 88 -1.00 -14.31 3.21
N ARG A 89 0.18 -13.78 2.86
CA ARG A 89 1.39 -13.89 3.69
C ARG A 89 1.17 -13.29 5.07
N LEU A 90 0.64 -12.08 5.16
CA LEU A 90 0.43 -11.40 6.44
C LEU A 90 -0.62 -12.10 7.30
N TRP A 91 -1.72 -12.55 6.69
CA TRP A 91 -2.74 -13.35 7.36
C TRP A 91 -2.15 -14.64 7.93
N PHE A 92 -1.34 -15.36 7.15
CA PHE A 92 -0.68 -16.57 7.63
C PHE A 92 0.26 -16.30 8.81
N ILE A 93 1.03 -15.20 8.77
CA ILE A 93 1.93 -14.83 9.88
C ILE A 93 1.12 -14.43 11.12
N ASP A 94 0.04 -13.66 10.96
CA ASP A 94 -0.88 -13.30 12.04
C ASP A 94 -1.41 -14.54 12.78
N GLN A 95 -1.77 -15.60 12.04
CA GLN A 95 -2.22 -16.87 12.64
C GLN A 95 -1.12 -17.61 13.42
N LEU A 96 0.16 -17.38 13.12
CA LEU A 96 1.29 -18.08 13.75
C LEU A 96 1.93 -17.28 14.91
N GLU A 97 2.14 -15.99 14.70
CA GLU A 97 2.93 -15.11 15.56
C GLU A 97 2.06 -14.05 16.28
N GLY A 98 0.79 -13.92 15.87
CA GLY A 98 -0.13 -12.90 16.36
C GLY A 98 -0.05 -11.59 15.58
N SER A 99 -1.01 -10.70 15.86
CA SER A 99 -1.27 -9.48 15.10
C SER A 99 -0.27 -8.33 15.37
N VAL A 100 0.17 -8.19 16.62
CA VAL A 100 0.94 -7.04 17.12
C VAL A 100 2.19 -6.69 16.29
N PRO A 101 3.02 -7.64 15.83
CA PRO A 101 4.22 -7.33 15.06
C PRO A 101 3.96 -6.55 13.76
N TYR A 102 2.73 -6.58 13.25
CA TYR A 102 2.30 -5.91 12.01
C TYR A 102 1.36 -4.73 12.27
N HIS A 103 1.39 -4.17 13.47
CA HIS A 103 0.74 -2.90 13.74
C HIS A 103 1.59 -1.72 13.27
N ILE A 104 0.96 -0.76 12.61
CA ILE A 104 1.50 0.58 12.33
C ILE A 104 0.79 1.52 13.29
N THR A 105 1.49 2.10 14.27
CA THR A 105 0.89 3.01 15.26
C THR A 105 1.49 4.40 15.16
N GLU A 106 0.62 5.40 15.04
CA GLU A 106 0.93 6.81 15.19
C GLU A 106 0.32 7.38 16.49
N VAL A 107 1.04 8.28 17.15
CA VAL A 107 0.57 8.99 18.35
C VAL A 107 0.69 10.49 18.09
N LEU A 108 -0.45 11.17 18.09
CA LEU A 108 -0.56 12.59 17.79
C LEU A 108 -0.92 13.37 19.05
N GLU A 109 -0.19 14.44 19.32
CA GLU A 109 -0.56 15.42 20.33
C GLU A 109 -1.44 16.50 19.70
N LEU A 110 -2.69 16.57 20.15
CA LEU A 110 -3.68 17.52 19.69
C LEU A 110 -3.77 18.68 20.68
N HIS A 111 -3.55 19.89 20.17
CA HIS A 111 -3.60 21.13 20.94
C HIS A 111 -4.85 21.95 20.58
N GLY A 112 -5.47 22.54 21.60
CA GLY A 112 -6.66 23.39 21.44
C GLY A 112 -7.97 22.66 21.76
N GLU A 113 -9.10 23.27 21.35
CA GLU A 113 -10.43 22.69 21.56
C GLU A 113 -10.69 21.61 20.50
N LEU A 114 -10.67 20.33 20.92
CA LEU A 114 -11.05 19.21 20.06
C LEU A 114 -12.55 18.94 20.17
N SER A 115 -13.23 18.87 19.02
CA SER A 115 -14.54 18.24 18.92
C SER A 115 -14.36 16.74 18.66
N GLU A 116 -14.62 15.92 19.67
CA GLU A 116 -14.59 14.46 19.53
C GLU A 116 -15.56 13.97 18.46
N GLU A 117 -16.75 14.57 18.39
CA GLU A 117 -17.75 14.25 17.36
C GLU A 117 -17.21 14.52 15.94
N ALA A 118 -16.54 15.64 15.72
CA ALA A 118 -15.93 15.96 14.43
C ALA A 118 -14.78 15.01 14.08
N LEU A 119 -13.96 14.61 15.07
CA LEU A 119 -12.90 13.62 14.87
C LEU A 119 -13.48 12.26 14.47
N VAL A 120 -14.50 11.79 15.19
CA VAL A 120 -15.17 10.52 14.89
C VAL A 120 -15.74 10.56 13.48
N TYR A 121 -16.44 11.63 13.12
CA TYR A 121 -16.98 11.82 11.78
C TYR A 121 -15.89 11.80 10.69
N ALA A 122 -14.75 12.47 10.92
CA ALA A 122 -13.64 12.48 9.99
C ALA A 122 -13.04 11.08 9.79
N LEU A 123 -12.78 10.34 10.88
CA LEU A 123 -12.25 8.97 10.81
C LEU A 123 -13.23 8.01 10.14
N GLN A 124 -14.53 8.10 10.46
CA GLN A 124 -15.57 7.33 9.78
C GLN A 124 -15.62 7.64 8.28
N THR A 125 -15.48 8.92 7.89
CA THR A 125 -15.45 9.32 6.48
C THR A 125 -14.27 8.68 5.74
N ILE A 126 -13.08 8.65 6.34
CA ILE A 126 -11.90 8.00 5.77
C ILE A 126 -12.14 6.48 5.62
N ILE A 127 -12.62 5.82 6.67
CA ILE A 127 -12.84 4.36 6.67
C ILE A 127 -13.94 3.95 5.69
N ASN A 128 -15.00 4.75 5.58
CA ASN A 128 -16.06 4.51 4.61
C ASN A 128 -15.56 4.68 3.17
N ARG A 129 -14.72 5.69 2.92
CA ARG A 129 -14.12 5.97 1.61
C ARG A 129 -13.14 4.87 1.18
N HIS A 130 -12.37 4.31 2.12
CA HIS A 130 -11.32 3.34 1.83
C HIS A 130 -11.73 1.94 2.27
N GLU A 131 -12.33 1.16 1.35
CA GLU A 131 -12.91 -0.16 1.65
C GLU A 131 -11.95 -1.10 2.38
N VAL A 132 -10.65 -1.06 2.04
CA VAL A 132 -9.60 -1.88 2.66
C VAL A 132 -9.52 -1.73 4.19
N LEU A 133 -9.87 -0.55 4.73
CA LEU A 133 -9.88 -0.29 6.18
C LEU A 133 -11.06 -0.97 6.89
N ARG A 134 -12.09 -1.37 6.15
CA ARG A 134 -13.25 -2.13 6.62
C ARG A 134 -13.32 -3.53 5.99
N THR A 135 -12.22 -4.01 5.40
CA THR A 135 -12.12 -5.37 4.87
C THR A 135 -11.60 -6.32 5.95
N VAL A 136 -12.36 -7.36 6.24
CA VAL A 136 -11.97 -8.48 7.10
C VAL A 136 -11.60 -9.72 6.28
N ILE A 137 -10.82 -10.60 6.88
CA ILE A 137 -10.35 -11.86 6.30
C ILE A 137 -11.10 -13.01 6.95
N ARG A 138 -11.94 -13.69 6.17
CA ARG A 138 -12.65 -14.90 6.62
C ARG A 138 -12.05 -16.13 5.98
N GLN A 139 -12.29 -17.28 6.61
CA GLN A 139 -11.84 -18.57 6.09
C GLN A 139 -13.01 -19.55 6.01
N GLU A 140 -13.08 -20.29 4.90
CA GLU A 140 -14.02 -21.39 4.71
C GLU A 140 -13.36 -22.48 3.89
N ASP A 141 -13.52 -23.75 4.27
CA ASP A 141 -12.89 -24.91 3.61
C ASP A 141 -11.37 -24.79 3.40
N GLY A 142 -10.69 -24.11 4.33
CA GLY A 142 -9.25 -23.90 4.28
C GLY A 142 -8.80 -22.71 3.43
N LEU A 143 -9.71 -22.01 2.73
CA LEU A 143 -9.40 -20.88 1.86
C LEU A 143 -9.79 -19.55 2.52
N ALA A 144 -8.84 -18.63 2.60
CA ALA A 144 -9.07 -17.27 3.07
C ALA A 144 -9.65 -16.38 1.97
N TYR A 145 -10.58 -15.49 2.32
CA TYR A 145 -11.18 -14.52 1.41
C TYR A 145 -11.51 -13.21 2.14
N GLN A 146 -11.58 -12.13 1.38
CA GLN A 146 -11.89 -10.79 1.82
C GLN A 146 -13.41 -10.58 1.89
N VAL A 147 -13.87 -9.93 2.96
CA VAL A 147 -15.26 -9.46 3.11
C VAL A 147 -15.21 -8.00 3.55
N VAL A 148 -15.88 -7.14 2.81
CA VAL A 148 -15.99 -5.74 3.16
C VAL A 148 -17.18 -5.55 4.13
N LEU A 149 -16.91 -5.07 5.34
CA LEU A 149 -17.94 -4.74 6.33
C LEU A 149 -18.81 -3.57 5.82
N PRO A 150 -20.06 -3.43 6.30
CA PRO A 150 -20.90 -2.28 5.97
C PRO A 150 -20.21 -0.94 6.27
N ALA A 151 -20.60 0.11 5.54
CA ALA A 151 -20.23 1.47 5.93
C ALA A 151 -20.87 1.83 7.29
N ASP A 152 -20.33 2.85 7.95
CA ASP A 152 -20.86 3.46 9.19
C ASP A 152 -20.86 2.53 10.42
N SER A 153 -20.11 1.41 10.39
CA SER A 153 -19.98 0.50 11.54
C SER A 153 -18.78 0.75 12.44
N TRP A 154 -17.87 1.65 12.05
CA TRP A 154 -16.66 1.94 12.84
C TRP A 154 -16.96 2.87 14.02
N GLN A 155 -16.25 2.66 15.14
CA GLN A 155 -16.37 3.43 16.36
C GLN A 155 -14.99 3.74 16.96
N LEU A 156 -14.89 4.89 17.64
CA LEU A 156 -13.71 5.22 18.43
C LEU A 156 -13.57 4.25 19.61
N SER A 157 -12.37 3.72 19.81
CA SER A 157 -12.07 2.79 20.89
C SER A 157 -11.77 3.54 22.18
N ALA A 158 -12.31 3.03 23.29
CA ALA A 158 -11.94 3.54 24.60
C ALA A 158 -10.49 3.18 24.93
N ILE A 159 -9.75 4.15 25.46
CA ILE A 159 -8.47 3.90 26.11
C ILE A 159 -8.70 4.01 27.61
N GLU A 160 -8.35 2.97 28.35
CA GLU A 160 -8.42 3.01 29.81
C GLU A 160 -7.40 4.02 30.33
N ALA A 161 -7.91 5.14 30.86
CA ALA A 161 -7.07 6.17 31.47
C ALA A 161 -6.49 5.63 32.79
N GLY A 162 -5.18 5.37 32.80
CA GLY A 162 -4.41 5.10 34.01
C GLY A 162 -3.71 6.35 34.55
N GLU A 163 -3.04 6.22 35.69
CA GLU A 163 -2.16 7.28 36.22
C GLU A 163 -0.97 7.56 35.27
N ASP A 164 -0.56 6.55 34.50
CA ASP A 164 0.52 6.64 33.52
C ASP A 164 -0.03 6.57 32.09
N ILE A 165 0.02 7.72 31.40
CA ILE A 165 -0.38 7.86 30.00
C ILE A 165 0.47 6.98 29.08
N GLN A 166 1.78 6.86 29.33
CA GLN A 166 2.67 6.05 28.50
C GLN A 166 2.30 4.57 28.60
N GLN A 167 1.94 4.12 29.80
CA GLN A 167 1.44 2.76 30.00
C GLN A 167 0.10 2.53 29.30
N ALA A 168 -0.83 3.49 29.37
CA ALA A 168 -2.12 3.41 28.67
C ALA A 168 -1.94 3.33 27.15
N VAL A 169 -1.08 4.17 26.57
CA VAL A 169 -0.73 4.14 25.14
C VAL A 169 -0.07 2.81 24.78
N ALA A 170 0.89 2.32 25.59
CA ALA A 170 1.54 1.04 25.34
C ALA A 170 0.54 -0.12 25.37
N ALA A 171 -0.38 -0.14 26.33
CA ALA A 171 -1.42 -1.16 26.41
C ALA A 171 -2.34 -1.13 25.18
N PHE A 172 -2.76 0.06 24.74
CA PHE A 172 -3.59 0.23 23.55
C PHE A 172 -2.90 -0.28 22.28
N ARG A 173 -1.60 -0.02 22.12
CA ARG A 173 -0.79 -0.50 20.98
C ARG A 173 -0.67 -2.03 20.93
N GLN A 174 -0.74 -2.68 22.09
CA GLN A 174 -0.61 -4.14 22.23
C GLN A 174 -1.94 -4.88 22.06
N GLN A 175 -3.08 -4.18 21.96
CA GLN A 175 -4.37 -4.80 21.66
C GLN A 175 -4.34 -5.40 20.25
N THR A 176 -4.49 -6.71 20.13
CA THR A 176 -4.50 -7.44 18.85
C THR A 176 -5.69 -7.04 17.99
N PHE A 177 -5.56 -7.09 16.66
CA PHE A 177 -6.73 -7.13 15.77
C PHE A 177 -7.23 -8.56 15.63
N ASP A 178 -8.54 -8.74 15.61
CA ASP A 178 -9.16 -9.92 15.02
C ASP A 178 -9.37 -9.67 13.53
N LEU A 179 -8.50 -10.24 12.69
CA LEU A 179 -8.56 -10.06 11.24
C LEU A 179 -9.89 -10.51 10.62
N ALA A 180 -10.70 -11.33 11.31
CA ALA A 180 -11.99 -11.80 10.81
C ALA A 180 -13.18 -10.89 11.16
N ALA A 181 -13.01 -9.93 12.07
CA ALA A 181 -14.10 -9.15 12.64
C ALA A 181 -13.82 -7.64 12.77
N ASP A 182 -12.57 -7.25 12.97
CA ASP A 182 -12.23 -5.85 13.25
C ASP A 182 -12.12 -5.00 11.99
N HIS A 183 -12.33 -3.70 12.14
CA HIS A 183 -11.84 -2.75 11.15
C HIS A 183 -10.32 -2.72 11.23
N MET A 184 -9.64 -2.59 10.10
CA MET A 184 -8.17 -2.61 10.03
C MET A 184 -7.53 -1.29 10.51
N LEU A 185 -8.33 -0.40 11.11
CA LEU A 185 -7.94 0.83 11.79
C LEU A 185 -8.65 0.91 13.14
N ARG A 186 -7.87 1.11 14.21
CA ARG A 186 -8.33 1.40 15.56
C ARG A 186 -7.80 2.76 15.98
N ALA A 187 -8.64 3.59 16.57
CA ALA A 187 -8.21 4.87 17.13
C ALA A 187 -8.79 5.06 18.53
N GLY A 188 -8.05 5.76 19.39
CA GLY A 188 -8.52 6.12 20.72
C GLY A 188 -7.94 7.46 21.17
N LEU A 189 -8.66 8.13 22.07
CA LEU A 189 -8.30 9.42 22.63
C LEU A 189 -7.96 9.30 24.12
N LEU A 190 -6.94 10.01 24.55
CA LEU A 190 -6.57 10.20 25.96
C LEU A 190 -6.46 11.69 26.28
N GLY A 191 -6.99 12.12 27.42
CA GLY A 191 -6.72 13.46 27.95
C GLY A 191 -5.33 13.54 28.57
N THR A 192 -4.67 14.70 28.48
CA THR A 192 -3.40 14.98 29.15
C THR A 192 -3.58 15.89 30.37
N ALA A 193 -2.63 15.86 31.30
CA ALA A 193 -2.66 16.70 32.50
C ALA A 193 -2.59 18.21 32.20
N THR A 194 -2.09 18.60 31.01
CA THR A 194 -1.98 19.99 30.56
C THR A 194 -3.25 20.48 29.84
N GLY A 195 -4.30 19.65 29.75
CA GLY A 195 -5.55 19.97 29.06
C GLY A 195 -5.53 19.73 27.55
N GLY A 196 -4.48 19.10 27.03
CA GLY A 196 -4.43 18.61 25.64
C GLY A 196 -5.01 17.21 25.51
N GLN A 197 -5.00 16.67 24.29
CA GLN A 197 -5.41 15.29 24.02
C GLN A 197 -4.38 14.55 23.17
N LEU A 198 -4.21 13.26 23.44
CA LEU A 198 -3.43 12.35 22.63
C LEU A 198 -4.37 11.48 21.82
N LEU A 199 -4.20 11.48 20.51
CA LEU A 199 -4.86 10.56 19.59
C LEU A 199 -3.88 9.44 19.24
N VAL A 200 -4.24 8.21 19.57
CA VAL A 200 -3.48 7.01 19.20
C VAL A 200 -4.22 6.32 18.08
N ILE A 201 -3.58 6.19 16.92
CA ILE A 201 -4.12 5.48 15.75
C ILE A 201 -3.25 4.27 15.49
N THR A 202 -3.86 3.10 15.39
CA THR A 202 -3.20 1.86 15.00
C THR A 202 -3.88 1.28 13.78
N ILE A 203 -3.09 0.93 12.77
CA ILE A 203 -3.55 0.29 11.53
C ILE A 203 -2.87 -1.08 11.42
N HIS A 204 -3.61 -2.11 10.99
CA HIS A 204 -2.99 -3.39 10.67
C HIS A 204 -2.35 -3.32 9.27
N HIS A 205 -1.09 -3.74 9.14
CA HIS A 205 -0.31 -3.68 7.89
C HIS A 205 -0.92 -4.53 6.75
N ILE A 206 -1.90 -5.38 7.04
CA ILE A 206 -2.67 -6.10 6.00
C ILE A 206 -3.53 -5.17 5.13
N ALA A 207 -3.85 -3.97 5.63
CA ALA A 207 -4.70 -2.98 4.97
C ALA A 207 -3.97 -1.68 4.63
N SER A 208 -2.68 -1.57 4.94
CA SER A 208 -1.90 -0.36 4.72
C SER A 208 -0.42 -0.68 4.49
N ASP A 209 0.27 0.22 3.83
CA ASP A 209 1.71 0.21 3.63
C ASP A 209 2.32 1.56 4.05
N GLY A 210 3.65 1.68 3.93
CA GLY A 210 4.35 2.89 4.33
C GLY A 210 4.02 4.15 3.50
N TRP A 211 3.35 4.01 2.36
CA TRP A 211 2.89 5.16 1.56
C TRP A 211 1.47 5.56 1.97
N SER A 212 0.60 4.57 2.14
CA SER A 212 -0.80 4.75 2.50
C SER A 212 -0.98 5.37 3.89
N SER A 213 -0.06 5.13 4.84
CA SER A 213 -0.12 5.76 6.17
C SER A 213 -0.18 7.29 6.10
N SER A 214 0.63 7.91 5.23
CA SER A 214 0.66 9.37 5.02
C SER A 214 -0.57 9.94 4.30
N ILE A 215 -1.40 9.08 3.71
CA ILE A 215 -2.67 9.48 3.09
C ILE A 215 -3.79 9.47 4.14
N ILE A 216 -3.66 8.62 5.16
CA ILE A 216 -4.68 8.39 6.19
C ILE A 216 -4.49 9.32 7.40
N VAL A 217 -3.24 9.57 7.79
CA VAL A 217 -2.85 10.33 8.99
C VAL A 217 -1.99 11.53 8.64
#